data_AF-A0A0A1D1M5-F1
#
_entry.id   AF-A0A0A1D1M5-F1
#
_cell.length_a   1.000
_cell.length_b   1.000
_cell.length_c   1.000
_cell.angle_alpha   90.00
_cell.angle_beta   90.00
_cell.angle_gamma   90.00
#
_symmetry.space_group_name_H-M   'P 1'
#
loop_
_entity.id
_entity.type
_entity.pdbx_description
1 polymer ?
#
loop_
_entity_poly.entity_id
_entity_poly.type
_entity_poly.pdbx_seq_one_letter_code
_entity_poly.pdbx_strand_id
1 'polypeptide(L)'
;MPQGTKQAEPAAEPVMGRSLGDRARALPALLARAPWWLVLAVGAVCVWLGFSLATKPLSSLGALTFYVGASFIIAGIADLIDDEKAGSGRLRMVLGGGWIAAGVVVILWVGGAIAVLPIFIAVSLIVSGMLRGIGGIKGAGRPADERISVLVLALADLIFGVVALSWPDVTLLLVAVLFGIRTLLFGLGRIWNALAEAFTGARKGPAQDKPGMARRWFRVIGAVLSLALAVAAAGIGGQLRAGAPDVAAFYDTPALVPAEPGVLLKSEPFTTLVPAGAKAWRIMYTTTLDEGQPTVATAVVLTSLKPANGPRPVITWAHGTTGFARACAPSNLSDPFWSGALPALDEIVTNGWVLVTTDYAGLGTEGTQPYLIGQGEARSVLDSVRAAKALDLEQDELEMAAETVVWGHSQGGQAALWTGGLAPSYAPDVKISGVVAMAPAGDAIGLVGNMPNMAGGSLFASYVAAAYADTYPDVSFNDYITPAARTFVRQMSTRCLSEPGVLVSLISAIAIDKDKTIFAKDPTSGPLGERLRENTPVLPIPHPLFIAQGDADPLVIPSVQDAYVAARCEAGQELNYKKYAGKDHMSVVSPGSPLLADLLDWTQDRIDGKPFSGDCADLP
;
A
#
# COMPACT_ATOMS: atom_id res chain seq x y z
N MET A 1 -24.15 -85.23 18.79
CA MET A 1 -23.19 -84.41 19.56
C MET A 1 -21.80 -85.00 19.36
N PRO A 2 -20.69 -84.23 19.36
CA PRO A 2 -20.53 -82.76 19.45
C PRO A 2 -19.90 -82.16 18.15
N GLN A 3 -20.39 -81.04 17.59
CA GLN A 3 -20.11 -79.62 17.90
C GLN A 3 -18.64 -79.21 17.85
N GLY A 4 -18.31 -78.41 16.83
CA GLY A 4 -17.01 -77.79 16.60
C GLY A 4 -16.97 -76.31 16.97
N THR A 5 -15.75 -75.79 17.06
CA THR A 5 -15.44 -74.37 17.23
C THR A 5 -14.26 -74.02 16.33
N LYS A 6 -14.54 -73.24 15.27
CA LYS A 6 -13.52 -72.55 14.46
C LYS A 6 -13.06 -71.32 15.23
N GLN A 7 -11.75 -71.19 15.46
CA GLN A 7 -11.12 -69.95 15.88
C GLN A 7 -11.14 -68.95 14.72
N ALA A 8 -11.57 -67.72 15.01
CA ALA A 8 -11.55 -66.59 14.08
C ALA A 8 -10.19 -65.87 14.18
N GLU A 9 -9.55 -65.67 13.04
CA GLU A 9 -8.42 -64.75 12.85
C GLU A 9 -8.88 -63.29 13.11
N PRO A 10 -8.04 -62.44 13.74
CA PRO A 10 -8.34 -61.02 13.85
C PRO A 10 -8.20 -60.34 12.47
N ALA A 11 -9.29 -59.73 12.02
CA ALA A 11 -9.34 -58.89 10.82
C ALA A 11 -8.37 -57.70 10.96
N ALA A 12 -7.53 -57.51 9.94
CA ALA A 12 -6.66 -56.34 9.82
C ALA A 12 -7.51 -55.06 9.65
N GLU A 13 -7.34 -54.10 10.55
CA GLU A 13 -7.89 -52.76 10.39
C GLU A 13 -7.29 -52.07 9.15
N PRO A 14 -8.09 -51.37 8.33
CA PRO A 14 -7.57 -50.54 7.25
C PRO A 14 -6.87 -49.32 7.84
N VAL A 15 -5.53 -49.32 7.79
CA VAL A 15 -4.70 -48.18 8.22
C VAL A 15 -5.01 -46.99 7.30
N MET A 16 -5.73 -46.01 7.84
CA MET A 16 -5.97 -44.72 7.20
C MET A 16 -4.64 -44.10 6.72
N GLY A 17 -4.67 -43.58 5.48
CA GLY A 17 -3.52 -42.96 4.83
C GLY A 17 -2.87 -41.88 5.69
N ARG A 18 -1.53 -41.83 5.65
CA ARG A 18 -0.72 -40.77 6.28
C ARG A 18 -1.28 -39.39 5.92
N SER A 19 -1.47 -38.56 6.94
CA SER A 19 -1.90 -37.18 6.79
C SER A 19 -0.94 -36.40 5.89
N LEU A 20 -1.40 -35.31 5.25
CA LEU A 20 -0.55 -34.36 4.50
C LEU A 20 0.72 -33.96 5.27
N GLY A 21 0.62 -33.88 6.61
CA GLY A 21 1.72 -33.52 7.49
C GLY A 21 2.80 -34.61 7.69
N ASP A 22 2.50 -35.88 7.40
CA ASP A 22 3.46 -36.99 7.49
C ASP A 22 4.19 -37.21 6.16
N ARG A 23 3.58 -36.84 5.03
CA ARG A 23 4.18 -36.92 3.69
C ARG A 23 5.27 -35.86 3.48
N ALA A 24 5.21 -34.74 4.18
CA ALA A 24 6.21 -33.66 4.15
C ALA A 24 7.49 -33.92 4.99
N ARG A 25 7.68 -35.11 5.59
CA ARG A 25 8.73 -35.39 6.61
C ARG A 25 9.84 -36.35 6.17
N ALA A 26 10.17 -36.44 4.89
CA ALA A 26 11.28 -37.29 4.43
C ALA A 26 12.67 -36.81 4.92
N LEU A 27 12.93 -35.50 4.96
CA LEU A 27 14.21 -34.91 5.39
C LEU A 27 14.62 -35.21 6.86
N PRO A 28 13.71 -35.09 7.85
CA PRO A 28 14.01 -35.41 9.26
C PRO A 28 14.53 -36.83 9.52
N ALA A 29 14.16 -37.81 8.69
CA ALA A 29 14.56 -39.21 8.86
C ALA A 29 16.04 -39.45 8.46
N LEU A 30 16.54 -38.73 7.45
CA LEU A 30 17.94 -38.78 7.03
C LEU A 30 18.87 -38.10 8.06
N LEU A 31 18.46 -36.95 8.59
CA LEU A 31 19.20 -36.24 9.65
C LEU A 31 19.25 -37.02 10.98
N ALA A 32 18.32 -37.94 11.23
CA ALA A 32 18.31 -38.77 12.43
C ALA A 32 19.47 -39.78 12.48
N ARG A 33 20.15 -40.05 11.35
CA ARG A 33 21.33 -40.93 11.28
C ARG A 33 22.66 -40.18 11.14
N ALA A 34 22.62 -38.86 11.07
CA ALA A 34 23.81 -38.02 10.91
C ALA A 34 24.67 -37.97 12.20
N PRO A 35 26.00 -37.78 12.09
CA PRO A 35 26.85 -37.53 13.24
C PRO A 35 26.53 -36.17 13.89
N TRP A 36 26.75 -36.05 15.20
CA TRP A 36 26.37 -34.86 15.99
C TRP A 36 26.95 -33.55 15.43
N TRP A 37 28.18 -33.56 14.90
CA TRP A 37 28.83 -32.38 14.33
C TRP A 37 28.12 -31.88 13.06
N LEU A 38 27.55 -32.79 12.26
CA LEU A 38 26.78 -32.44 11.08
C LEU A 38 25.41 -31.86 11.47
N VAL A 39 24.77 -32.43 12.50
CA VAL A 39 23.52 -31.88 13.07
C VAL A 39 23.74 -30.49 13.68
N LEU A 40 24.88 -30.28 14.35
CA LEU A 40 25.30 -28.99 14.88
C LEU A 40 25.51 -27.96 13.76
N ALA A 41 26.24 -28.33 12.70
CA ALA A 41 26.47 -27.47 11.54
C ALA A 41 25.15 -27.09 10.84
N VAL A 42 24.27 -28.05 10.59
CA VAL A 42 22.93 -27.80 10.04
C VAL A 42 22.12 -26.89 10.97
N GLY A 43 22.19 -27.12 12.28
CA GLY A 43 21.55 -26.27 13.29
C GLY A 43 22.02 -24.82 13.22
N ALA A 44 23.34 -24.60 13.16
CA ALA A 44 23.94 -23.27 13.04
C ALA A 44 23.52 -22.54 11.74
N VAL A 45 23.52 -23.27 10.61
CA VAL A 45 23.01 -22.74 9.33
C VAL A 45 21.53 -22.35 9.44
N CYS A 46 20.69 -23.20 10.05
CA CYS A 46 19.28 -22.89 10.26
C CYS A 46 19.06 -21.68 11.19
N VAL A 47 19.91 -21.50 12.22
CA VAL A 47 19.87 -20.31 13.09
C VAL A 47 20.17 -19.05 12.30
N TRP A 48 21.28 -19.04 11.56
CA TRP A 48 21.68 -17.90 10.74
C TRP A 48 20.61 -17.59 9.67
N LEU A 49 20.16 -18.61 8.94
CA LEU A 49 19.13 -18.47 7.91
C LEU A 49 17.81 -17.99 8.53
N GLY A 50 17.37 -18.59 9.64
CA GLY A 50 16.13 -18.22 10.30
C GLY A 50 16.14 -16.78 10.81
N PHE A 51 17.24 -16.33 11.41
CA PHE A 51 17.41 -14.94 11.81
C PHE A 51 17.39 -14.00 10.59
N SER A 52 18.12 -14.34 9.52
CA SER A 52 18.15 -13.52 8.31
C SER A 52 16.79 -13.45 7.60
N LEU A 53 16.01 -14.53 7.58
CA LEU A 53 14.69 -14.56 6.94
C LEU A 53 13.64 -13.83 7.79
N ALA A 54 13.74 -13.87 9.12
CA ALA A 54 12.79 -13.20 10.01
C ALA A 54 12.82 -11.67 9.87
N THR A 55 13.95 -11.10 9.43
CA THR A 55 14.12 -9.65 9.23
C THR A 55 13.94 -9.21 7.77
N LYS A 56 13.73 -10.15 6.84
CA LYS A 56 13.71 -9.92 5.39
C LYS A 56 12.47 -10.56 4.75
N PRO A 57 11.31 -9.86 4.78
CA PRO A 57 10.02 -10.47 4.44
C PRO A 57 9.92 -10.91 2.97
N LEU A 58 10.39 -10.13 1.99
CA LEU A 58 10.33 -10.51 0.58
C LEU A 58 11.24 -11.72 0.29
N SER A 59 12.46 -11.71 0.84
CA SER A 59 13.40 -12.83 0.74
C SER A 59 12.85 -14.09 1.42
N SER A 60 12.16 -13.94 2.56
CA SER A 60 11.51 -15.03 3.28
C SER A 60 10.33 -15.62 2.51
N LEU A 61 9.51 -14.80 1.85
CA LEU A 61 8.46 -15.31 0.96
C LEU A 61 9.02 -16.08 -0.22
N GLY A 62 10.07 -15.57 -0.87
CA GLY A 62 10.76 -16.30 -1.95
C GLY A 62 11.32 -17.64 -1.48
N ALA A 63 11.98 -17.66 -0.32
CA ALA A 63 12.52 -18.89 0.28
C ALA A 63 11.40 -19.87 0.67
N LEU A 64 10.28 -19.38 1.21
CA LEU A 64 9.11 -20.19 1.54
C LEU A 64 8.49 -20.81 0.28
N THR A 65 8.31 -20.04 -0.80
CA THR A 65 7.78 -20.55 -2.06
C THR A 65 8.66 -21.65 -2.64
N PHE A 66 9.99 -21.44 -2.65
CA PHE A 66 10.92 -22.47 -3.09
C PHE A 66 10.87 -23.72 -2.19
N TYR A 67 10.85 -23.53 -0.87
CA TYR A 67 10.72 -24.62 0.09
C TYR A 67 9.44 -25.45 -0.12
N VAL A 68 8.30 -24.79 -0.34
CA VAL A 68 7.01 -25.46 -0.59
C VAL A 68 7.05 -26.21 -1.92
N GLY A 69 7.52 -25.58 -3.00
CA GLY A 69 7.61 -26.20 -4.31
C GLY A 69 8.55 -27.41 -4.33
N ALA A 70 9.74 -27.28 -3.73
CA ALA A 70 10.68 -28.39 -3.58
C ALA A 70 10.08 -29.52 -2.73
N SER A 71 9.33 -29.20 -1.67
CA SER A 71 8.66 -30.20 -0.83
C SER A 71 7.61 -30.99 -1.60
N PHE A 72 6.84 -30.35 -2.48
CA PHE A 72 5.87 -31.03 -3.35
C PHE A 72 6.56 -31.95 -4.37
N ILE A 73 7.66 -31.51 -4.97
CA ILE A 73 8.44 -32.34 -5.89
C ILE A 73 8.99 -33.57 -5.16
N ILE A 74 9.62 -33.38 -4.00
CA ILE A 74 10.19 -34.48 -3.20
C ILE A 74 9.10 -35.46 -2.76
N ALA A 75 7.95 -34.95 -2.29
CA ALA A 75 6.82 -35.79 -1.91
C ALA A 75 6.28 -36.60 -3.10
N GLY A 76 6.15 -35.98 -4.27
CA GLY A 76 5.74 -36.66 -5.49
C GLY A 76 6.73 -37.74 -5.94
N ILE A 77 8.04 -37.47 -5.88
CA ILE A 77 9.08 -38.48 -6.17
C ILE A 77 9.02 -39.63 -5.16
N ALA A 78 8.88 -39.34 -3.87
CA ALA A 78 8.76 -40.36 -2.83
C ALA A 78 7.53 -41.25 -3.06
N ASP A 79 6.37 -40.66 -3.38
CA ASP A 79 5.13 -41.41 -3.69
C ASP A 79 5.30 -42.29 -4.95
N LEU A 80 6.19 -41.95 -5.88
CA LEU A 80 6.49 -42.78 -7.06
C LEU A 80 7.41 -43.96 -6.74
N ILE A 81 8.34 -43.80 -5.78
CA ILE A 81 9.36 -44.79 -5.38
C ILE A 81 8.85 -45.77 -4.32
N ASP A 82 7.91 -45.37 -3.46
CA ASP A 82 7.47 -46.20 -2.33
C ASP A 82 6.62 -47.41 -2.81
N ASP A 83 7.21 -48.61 -2.77
CA ASP A 83 6.66 -49.83 -3.36
C ASP A 83 5.72 -50.63 -2.45
N GLU A 84 5.55 -50.25 -1.18
CA GLU A 84 5.02 -51.19 -0.18
C GLU A 84 3.51 -51.14 0.17
N LYS A 85 2.64 -50.24 -0.35
CA LYS A 85 1.20 -50.26 0.07
C LYS A 85 0.12 -50.00 -0.99
N ALA A 86 -0.66 -51.06 -1.23
CA ALA A 86 -2.07 -51.19 -1.63
C ALA A 86 -2.76 -50.01 -2.39
N GLY A 87 -2.77 -50.08 -3.73
CA GLY A 87 -3.61 -49.28 -4.62
C GLY A 87 -3.26 -49.47 -6.10
N SER A 88 -4.20 -49.20 -7.03
CA SER A 88 -3.93 -49.32 -8.48
C SER A 88 -2.76 -48.42 -8.89
N GLY A 89 -1.71 -48.98 -9.51
CA GLY A 89 -0.48 -48.23 -9.85
C GLY A 89 -0.72 -46.96 -10.68
N ARG A 90 -1.81 -46.91 -11.47
CA ARG A 90 -2.22 -45.71 -12.20
C ARG A 90 -2.57 -44.54 -11.29
N LEU A 91 -3.29 -44.77 -10.19
CA LEU A 91 -3.65 -43.71 -9.25
C LEU A 91 -2.41 -43.14 -8.55
N ARG A 92 -1.44 -43.99 -8.21
CA ARG A 92 -0.15 -43.56 -7.63
C ARG A 92 0.66 -42.70 -8.60
N MET A 93 0.77 -43.11 -9.86
CA MET A 93 1.44 -42.32 -10.90
C MET A 93 0.77 -40.96 -11.11
N VAL A 94 -0.56 -40.93 -11.16
CA VAL A 94 -1.32 -39.67 -11.33
C VAL A 94 -1.12 -38.75 -10.12
N LEU A 95 -1.20 -39.27 -8.89
CA LEU A 95 -1.02 -38.46 -7.68
C LEU A 95 0.43 -37.98 -7.51
N GLY A 96 1.42 -38.86 -7.69
CA GLY A 96 2.84 -38.51 -7.61
C GLY A 96 3.26 -37.51 -8.71
N GLY A 97 2.83 -37.75 -9.95
CA GLY A 97 3.01 -36.82 -11.06
C GLY A 97 2.31 -35.48 -10.83
N GLY A 98 1.11 -35.50 -10.24
CA GLY A 98 0.37 -34.30 -9.85
C GLY A 98 1.11 -33.45 -8.82
N TRP A 99 1.72 -34.06 -7.80
CA TRP A 99 2.53 -33.34 -6.81
C TRP A 99 3.79 -32.71 -7.42
N ILE A 100 4.48 -33.43 -8.33
CA ILE A 100 5.64 -32.88 -9.04
C ILE A 100 5.22 -31.68 -9.89
N ALA A 101 4.16 -31.82 -10.68
CA ALA A 101 3.64 -30.74 -11.51
C ALA A 101 3.25 -29.51 -10.66
N ALA A 102 2.55 -29.73 -9.53
CA ALA A 102 2.20 -28.67 -8.60
C ALA A 102 3.45 -27.97 -8.04
N GLY A 103 4.48 -28.71 -7.63
CA GLY A 103 5.72 -28.13 -7.13
C GLY A 103 6.49 -27.33 -8.18
N VAL A 104 6.50 -27.80 -9.43
CA VAL A 104 7.09 -27.06 -10.57
C VAL A 104 6.32 -25.76 -10.83
N VAL A 105 4.98 -25.80 -10.84
CA VAL A 105 4.14 -24.61 -10.99
C VAL A 105 4.43 -23.59 -9.88
N VAL A 106 4.53 -24.03 -8.62
CA VAL A 106 4.86 -23.15 -7.48
C VAL A 106 6.21 -22.44 -7.67
N ILE A 107 7.22 -23.15 -8.20
CA ILE A 107 8.58 -22.59 -8.41
C ILE A 107 8.63 -21.66 -9.62
N LEU A 108 7.94 -22.00 -10.72
CA LEU A 108 7.96 -21.18 -11.95
C LEU A 108 7.01 -19.98 -11.88
N TRP A 109 5.95 -20.07 -11.08
CA TRP A 109 4.92 -19.04 -10.94
C TRP A 109 4.90 -18.43 -9.53
N VAL A 110 6.08 -17.99 -9.06
CA VAL A 110 6.28 -17.47 -7.70
C VAL A 110 5.27 -16.39 -7.31
N GLY A 111 5.03 -15.42 -8.19
CA GLY A 111 4.11 -14.32 -7.90
C GLY A 111 2.66 -14.78 -7.71
N GLY A 112 2.19 -15.71 -8.53
CA GLY A 112 0.86 -16.31 -8.37
C GLY A 112 0.77 -17.18 -7.11
N ALA A 113 1.80 -17.98 -6.83
CA ALA A 113 1.86 -18.79 -5.62
C ALA A 113 1.80 -17.93 -4.34
N ILE A 114 2.52 -16.80 -4.31
CA ILE A 114 2.47 -15.84 -3.19
C ILE A 114 1.10 -15.15 -3.12
N ALA A 115 0.50 -14.76 -4.26
CA ALA A 115 -0.82 -14.11 -4.27
C ALA A 115 -1.94 -15.02 -3.75
N VAL A 116 -1.87 -16.33 -4.00
CA VAL A 116 -2.86 -17.32 -3.53
C VAL A 116 -2.62 -17.72 -2.07
N LEU A 117 -1.41 -17.54 -1.54
CA LEU A 117 -1.04 -18.00 -0.20
C LEU A 117 -1.93 -17.48 0.93
N PRO A 118 -2.30 -16.18 1.02
CA PRO A 118 -3.20 -15.69 2.07
C PRO A 118 -4.58 -16.32 2.00
N ILE A 119 -5.12 -16.48 0.79
CA ILE A 119 -6.41 -17.14 0.56
C ILE A 119 -6.34 -18.59 1.01
N PHE A 120 -5.29 -19.31 0.61
CA PHE A 120 -5.09 -20.70 1.01
C PHE A 120 -4.98 -20.86 2.54
N ILE A 121 -4.19 -20.00 3.20
CA ILE A 121 -4.02 -20.00 4.66
C ILE A 121 -5.37 -19.74 5.33
N ALA A 122 -6.08 -18.72 4.88
CA ALA A 122 -7.33 -18.34 5.49
C ALA A 122 -8.42 -19.41 5.32
N VAL A 123 -8.59 -19.97 4.13
CA VAL A 123 -9.51 -21.08 3.87
C VAL A 123 -9.12 -22.29 4.73
N SER A 124 -7.83 -22.60 4.84
CA SER A 124 -7.35 -23.70 5.69
C SER A 124 -7.67 -23.48 7.17
N LEU A 125 -7.53 -22.25 7.67
CA LEU A 125 -7.89 -21.87 9.04
C LEU A 125 -9.40 -21.98 9.27
N ILE A 126 -10.22 -21.47 8.33
CA ILE A 126 -11.69 -21.56 8.43
C ILE A 126 -12.13 -23.02 8.45
N VAL A 127 -11.65 -23.84 7.52
CA VAL A 127 -11.98 -25.27 7.45
C VAL A 127 -11.48 -26.02 8.69
N SER A 128 -10.25 -25.75 9.15
CA SER A 128 -9.71 -26.31 10.41
C SER A 128 -10.60 -25.94 11.60
N GLY A 129 -10.99 -24.67 11.71
CA GLY A 129 -11.87 -24.17 12.76
C GLY A 129 -13.23 -24.87 12.74
N MET A 130 -13.86 -24.99 11.56
CA MET A 130 -15.13 -25.70 11.40
C MET A 130 -15.02 -27.18 11.80
N LEU A 131 -14.00 -27.90 11.29
CA LEU A 131 -13.80 -29.32 11.60
C LEU A 131 -13.50 -29.55 13.09
N ARG A 132 -12.66 -28.70 13.71
CA ARG A 132 -12.39 -28.74 15.16
C ARG A 132 -13.64 -28.43 15.97
N GLY A 133 -14.44 -27.46 15.55
CA GLY A 133 -15.71 -27.12 16.18
C GLY A 133 -16.68 -28.30 16.18
N ILE A 134 -16.91 -28.91 15.00
CA ILE A 134 -17.75 -30.10 14.85
C ILE A 134 -17.21 -31.26 15.71
N GLY A 135 -15.91 -31.52 15.68
CA GLY A 135 -15.28 -32.58 16.47
C GLY A 135 -15.36 -32.34 17.98
N GLY A 136 -15.25 -31.08 18.43
CA GLY A 136 -15.42 -30.67 19.83
C GLY A 136 -16.87 -30.79 20.32
N ILE A 137 -17.85 -30.56 19.44
CA ILE A 137 -19.27 -30.73 19.75
C ILE A 137 -19.64 -32.21 19.82
N LYS A 138 -19.22 -33.01 18.83
CA LYS A 138 -19.55 -34.45 18.68
C LYS A 138 -18.74 -35.40 19.58
N GLY A 139 -17.66 -34.93 20.21
CA GLY A 139 -16.79 -35.74 21.07
C GLY A 139 -17.41 -36.08 22.43
N ALA A 140 -18.41 -36.97 22.45
CA ALA A 140 -18.95 -37.52 23.68
C ALA A 140 -17.88 -38.35 24.41
N GLY A 141 -17.55 -37.99 25.66
CA GLY A 141 -16.57 -38.70 26.50
C GLY A 141 -15.21 -38.02 26.71
N ARG A 142 -14.96 -36.85 26.10
CA ARG A 142 -13.76 -36.04 26.41
C ARG A 142 -13.93 -35.27 27.72
N PRO A 143 -12.88 -35.13 28.55
CA PRO A 143 -12.94 -34.28 29.74
C PRO A 143 -13.16 -32.81 29.35
N ALA A 144 -13.83 -32.06 30.23
CA ALA A 144 -14.37 -30.74 29.91
C ALA A 144 -13.29 -29.72 29.49
N ASP A 145 -12.10 -29.80 30.07
CA ASP A 145 -10.93 -28.96 29.74
C ASP A 145 -10.46 -29.16 28.29
N GLU A 146 -10.44 -30.41 27.82
CA GLU A 146 -10.10 -30.74 26.44
C GLU A 146 -11.18 -30.26 25.47
N ARG A 147 -12.45 -30.39 25.84
CA ARG A 147 -13.57 -29.90 25.02
C ARG A 147 -13.55 -28.38 24.89
N ILE A 148 -13.34 -27.66 25.99
CA ILE A 148 -13.27 -26.20 26.01
C ILE A 148 -12.08 -25.70 25.19
N SER A 149 -10.88 -26.25 25.39
CA SER A 149 -9.70 -25.84 24.62
C SER A 149 -9.85 -26.08 23.11
N VAL A 150 -10.49 -27.18 22.69
CA VAL A 150 -10.77 -27.46 21.27
C VAL A 150 -11.76 -26.45 20.69
N LEU A 151 -12.83 -26.10 21.41
CA LEU A 151 -13.82 -25.12 20.95
C LEU A 151 -13.25 -23.70 20.91
N VAL A 152 -12.45 -23.31 21.90
CA VAL A 152 -11.76 -22.01 21.93
C VAL A 152 -10.78 -21.89 20.77
N LEU A 153 -10.00 -22.94 20.48
CA LEU A 153 -9.11 -22.97 19.32
C LEU A 153 -9.89 -22.97 18.00
N ALA A 154 -11.04 -23.64 17.92
CA ALA A 154 -11.89 -23.61 16.74
C ALA A 154 -12.38 -22.18 16.43
N LEU A 155 -12.79 -21.43 17.46
CA LEU A 155 -13.18 -20.03 17.31
C LEU A 155 -11.99 -19.15 16.92
N ALA A 156 -10.82 -19.35 17.54
CA ALA A 156 -9.60 -18.63 17.18
C ALA A 156 -9.20 -18.86 15.71
N ASP A 157 -9.23 -20.11 15.24
CA ASP A 157 -8.96 -20.49 13.84
C ASP A 157 -9.93 -19.77 12.88
N LEU A 158 -11.24 -19.71 13.20
CA LEU A 158 -12.24 -19.00 12.39
C LEU A 158 -11.94 -17.50 12.30
N ILE A 159 -11.65 -16.86 13.44
CA ILE A 159 -11.36 -15.42 13.50
C ILE A 159 -10.08 -15.12 12.72
N PHE A 160 -9.00 -15.87 12.95
CA PHE A 160 -7.75 -15.69 12.19
C PHE A 160 -7.95 -15.92 10.70
N GLY A 161 -8.81 -16.87 10.30
CA GLY A 161 -9.16 -17.07 8.90
C GLY A 161 -9.79 -15.83 8.27
N VAL A 162 -10.78 -15.21 8.92
CA VAL A 162 -11.41 -13.97 8.43
C VAL A 162 -10.41 -12.81 8.36
N VAL A 163 -9.58 -12.66 9.41
CA VAL A 163 -8.54 -11.62 9.47
C VAL A 163 -7.50 -11.81 8.36
N ALA A 164 -7.13 -13.05 8.05
CA ALA A 164 -6.15 -13.37 7.02
C ALA A 164 -6.65 -13.08 5.59
N LEU A 165 -7.93 -13.34 5.29
CA LEU A 165 -8.55 -12.94 4.00
C LEU A 165 -8.61 -11.43 3.84
N SER A 166 -8.95 -10.79 4.95
CA SER A 166 -9.08 -9.37 5.08
C SER A 166 -7.77 -8.65 4.69
N TRP A 167 -6.66 -9.03 5.30
CA TRP A 167 -5.37 -8.33 5.16
C TRP A 167 -4.33 -9.24 4.50
N PRO A 168 -4.37 -9.43 3.17
CA PRO A 168 -3.54 -10.41 2.50
C PRO A 168 -2.04 -10.07 2.57
N ASP A 169 -1.67 -8.79 2.47
CA ASP A 169 -0.29 -8.32 2.62
C ASP A 169 0.24 -8.46 4.05
N VAL A 170 -0.55 -8.09 5.07
CA VAL A 170 -0.18 -8.32 6.48
C VAL A 170 -0.04 -9.81 6.77
N THR A 171 -0.92 -10.63 6.20
CA THR A 171 -0.83 -12.10 6.31
C THR A 171 0.47 -12.60 5.71
N LEU A 172 0.86 -12.12 4.53
CA LEU A 172 2.14 -12.47 3.91
C LEU A 172 3.32 -12.04 4.77
N LEU A 173 3.30 -10.82 5.33
CA LEU A 173 4.34 -10.32 6.22
C LEU A 173 4.48 -11.22 7.46
N LEU A 174 3.37 -11.54 8.11
CA LEU A 174 3.36 -12.42 9.29
C LEU A 174 3.87 -13.82 8.94
N VAL A 175 3.43 -14.40 7.83
CA VAL A 175 3.88 -15.72 7.37
C VAL A 175 5.38 -15.71 7.08
N ALA A 176 5.89 -14.66 6.45
CA ALA A 176 7.31 -14.48 6.17
C ALA A 176 8.14 -14.43 7.46
N VAL A 177 7.71 -13.63 8.44
CA VAL A 177 8.38 -13.51 9.74
C VAL A 177 8.31 -14.82 10.51
N LEU A 178 7.13 -15.45 10.57
CA LEU A 178 6.92 -16.72 11.28
C LEU A 178 7.71 -17.87 10.65
N PHE A 179 7.88 -17.88 9.33
CA PHE A 179 8.73 -18.85 8.64
C PHE A 179 10.19 -18.71 9.07
N GLY A 180 10.71 -17.47 9.13
CA GLY A 180 12.04 -17.17 9.64
C GLY A 180 12.24 -17.61 11.10
N ILE A 181 11.33 -17.19 11.98
CA ILE A 181 11.35 -17.57 13.42
C ILE A 181 11.29 -19.09 13.60
N ARG A 182 10.40 -19.77 12.87
CA ARG A 182 10.30 -21.24 12.93
C ARG A 182 11.61 -21.91 12.53
N THR A 183 12.28 -21.38 11.50
CA THR A 183 13.57 -21.89 11.01
C THR A 183 14.67 -21.68 12.04
N LEU A 184 14.67 -20.51 12.69
CA LEU A 184 15.58 -20.17 13.79
C LEU A 184 15.40 -21.13 14.98
N LEU A 185 14.16 -21.29 15.45
CA LEU A 185 13.84 -22.18 16.58
C LEU A 185 14.17 -23.65 16.27
N PHE A 186 13.93 -24.09 15.02
CA PHE A 186 14.35 -25.41 14.57
C PHE A 186 15.87 -25.56 14.66
N GLY A 187 16.64 -24.56 14.20
CA GLY A 187 18.09 -24.55 14.30
C GLY A 187 18.59 -24.63 15.75
N LEU A 188 18.05 -23.79 16.65
CA LEU A 188 18.37 -23.79 18.08
C LEU A 188 18.08 -25.15 18.73
N GLY A 189 16.93 -25.75 18.41
CA GLY A 189 16.58 -27.09 18.89
C GLY A 189 17.55 -28.17 18.41
N ARG A 190 18.06 -28.07 17.18
CA ARG A 190 19.07 -29.00 16.66
C ARG A 190 20.43 -28.81 17.32
N ILE A 191 20.88 -27.57 17.53
CA ILE A 191 22.10 -27.26 18.27
C ILE A 191 22.02 -27.84 19.69
N TRP A 192 20.91 -27.58 20.39
CA TRP A 192 20.69 -28.08 21.74
C TRP A 192 20.79 -29.61 21.82
N ASN A 193 20.11 -30.31 20.91
CA ASN A 193 20.13 -31.78 20.87
C ASN A 193 21.52 -32.33 20.50
N ALA A 194 22.23 -31.70 19.57
CA ALA A 194 23.58 -32.11 19.18
C ALA A 194 24.60 -31.91 20.32
N LEU A 195 24.52 -30.79 21.04
CA LEU A 195 25.34 -30.54 22.22
C LEU A 195 25.01 -31.52 23.35
N ALA A 196 23.72 -31.76 23.62
CA ALA A 196 23.31 -32.74 24.62
C ALA A 196 23.83 -34.15 24.29
N GLU A 197 23.80 -34.57 23.02
CA GLU A 197 24.36 -35.84 22.55
C GLU A 197 25.89 -35.87 22.69
N ALA A 198 26.59 -34.77 22.38
CA ALA A 198 28.04 -34.67 22.54
C ALA A 198 28.49 -34.73 24.02
N PHE A 199 27.74 -34.11 24.94
CA PHE A 199 28.07 -34.08 26.37
C PHE A 199 27.66 -35.36 27.12
N THR A 200 26.54 -35.98 26.77
CA THR A 200 25.98 -37.12 27.53
C THR A 200 26.24 -38.48 26.88
N GLY A 201 26.69 -38.52 25.62
CA GLY A 201 26.88 -39.76 24.86
C GLY A 201 25.58 -40.53 24.56
N ALA A 202 24.43 -40.02 24.99
CA ALA A 202 23.13 -40.68 24.90
C ALA A 202 22.15 -39.84 24.10
N ARG A 203 21.58 -40.43 23.04
CA ARG A 203 20.43 -39.85 22.34
C ARG A 203 19.21 -39.92 23.25
N LYS A 204 18.71 -38.76 23.70
CA LYS A 204 17.38 -38.68 24.33
C LYS A 204 16.32 -39.08 23.30
N GLY A 205 15.75 -40.28 23.46
CA GLY A 205 14.52 -40.66 22.77
C GLY A 205 13.37 -39.73 23.17
N PRO A 206 12.30 -39.62 22.36
CA PRO A 206 11.14 -38.83 22.73
C PRO A 206 10.58 -39.37 24.05
N ALA A 207 10.66 -38.57 25.12
CA ALA A 207 10.08 -38.91 26.40
C ALA A 207 8.57 -39.11 26.20
N GLN A 208 8.10 -40.35 26.31
CA GLN A 208 6.67 -40.68 26.40
C GLN A 208 6.16 -40.34 27.80
N ASP A 209 6.21 -39.06 28.16
CA ASP A 209 5.60 -38.61 29.40
C ASP A 209 4.09 -38.49 29.19
N LYS A 210 3.33 -39.29 29.97
CA LYS A 210 1.87 -39.13 30.10
C LYS A 210 1.60 -37.67 30.48
N PRO A 211 0.67 -36.96 29.81
CA PRO A 211 0.49 -35.53 30.01
C PRO A 211 0.02 -35.25 31.44
N GLY A 212 0.95 -34.78 32.29
CA GLY A 212 0.64 -34.33 33.64
C GLY A 212 -0.31 -33.12 33.65
N MET A 213 -0.91 -32.85 34.81
CA MET A 213 -1.89 -31.77 35.02
C MET A 213 -1.41 -30.41 34.50
N ALA A 214 -0.12 -30.08 34.67
CA ALA A 214 0.49 -28.87 34.14
C ALA A 214 0.35 -28.73 32.62
N ARG A 215 0.54 -29.82 31.86
CA ARG A 215 0.45 -29.83 30.39
C ARG A 215 -0.99 -29.64 29.90
N ARG A 216 -1.99 -29.99 30.70
CA ARG A 216 -3.41 -29.71 30.42
C ARG A 216 -3.72 -28.22 30.63
N TRP A 217 -3.29 -27.63 31.74
CA TRP A 217 -3.43 -26.20 32.00
C TRP A 217 -2.72 -25.34 30.94
N PHE A 218 -1.51 -25.71 30.52
CA PHE A 218 -0.81 -25.00 29.43
C PHE A 218 -1.56 -25.03 28.10
N ARG A 219 -2.30 -26.11 27.78
CA ARG A 219 -3.13 -26.16 26.56
C ARG A 219 -4.32 -25.21 26.64
N VAL A 220 -5.01 -25.17 27.78
CA VAL A 220 -6.15 -24.27 27.99
C VAL A 220 -5.66 -22.81 27.95
N ILE A 221 -4.58 -22.49 28.64
CA ILE A 221 -3.97 -21.15 28.61
C ILE A 221 -3.56 -20.78 27.18
N GLY A 222 -2.89 -21.69 26.46
CA GLY A 222 -2.51 -21.46 25.06
C GLY A 222 -3.71 -21.24 24.14
N ALA A 223 -4.81 -21.98 24.33
CA ALA A 223 -6.05 -21.79 23.58
C ALA A 223 -6.67 -20.41 23.85
N VAL A 224 -6.77 -20.02 25.13
CA VAL A 224 -7.32 -18.72 25.54
C VAL A 224 -6.46 -17.57 25.01
N LEU A 225 -5.13 -17.66 25.12
CA LEU A 225 -4.22 -16.65 24.56
C LEU A 225 -4.34 -16.56 23.04
N SER A 226 -4.48 -17.69 22.34
CA SER A 226 -4.71 -17.71 20.90
C SER A 226 -6.01 -17.02 20.52
N LEU A 227 -7.09 -17.24 21.27
CA LEU A 227 -8.37 -16.56 21.03
C LEU A 227 -8.27 -15.08 21.35
N ALA A 228 -7.64 -14.69 22.46
CA ALA A 228 -7.42 -13.30 22.82
C ALA A 228 -6.63 -12.55 21.73
N LEU A 229 -5.58 -13.16 21.19
CA LEU A 229 -4.81 -12.60 20.08
C LEU A 229 -5.66 -12.51 18.79
N ALA A 230 -6.49 -13.52 18.49
CA ALA A 230 -7.36 -13.49 17.33
C ALA A 230 -8.39 -12.35 17.43
N VAL A 231 -9.02 -12.20 18.58
CA VAL A 231 -9.98 -11.12 18.86
C VAL A 231 -9.30 -9.75 18.82
N ALA A 232 -8.10 -9.62 19.40
CA ALA A 232 -7.33 -8.38 19.33
C ALA A 232 -6.95 -8.02 17.88
N ALA A 233 -6.47 -9.00 17.11
CA ALA A 233 -6.15 -8.80 15.69
C ALA A 233 -7.39 -8.42 14.86
N ALA A 234 -8.54 -9.04 15.13
CA ALA A 234 -9.81 -8.68 14.50
C ALA A 234 -10.29 -7.28 14.91
N GLY A 235 -10.16 -6.91 16.19
CA GLY A 235 -10.52 -5.59 16.70
C GLY A 235 -9.65 -4.48 16.13
N ILE A 236 -8.32 -4.65 16.14
CA ILE A 236 -7.36 -3.73 15.53
C ILE A 236 -7.61 -3.65 14.02
N GLY A 237 -7.72 -4.79 13.35
CA GLY A 237 -7.98 -4.84 11.91
C GLY A 237 -9.31 -4.19 11.52
N GLY A 238 -10.34 -4.33 12.37
CA GLY A 238 -11.63 -3.67 12.22
C GLY A 238 -11.52 -2.16 12.38
N GLN A 239 -10.82 -1.68 13.41
CA GLN A 239 -10.60 -0.25 13.65
C GLN A 239 -9.81 0.41 12.51
N LEU A 240 -8.74 -0.24 12.04
CA LEU A 240 -7.92 0.22 10.92
C LEU A 240 -8.70 0.28 9.60
N ARG A 241 -9.70 -0.59 9.41
CA ARG A 241 -10.61 -0.57 8.27
C ARG A 241 -11.77 0.40 8.41
N ALA A 242 -12.31 0.56 9.61
CA ALA A 242 -13.43 1.47 9.86
C ALA A 242 -13.03 2.93 9.62
N GLY A 243 -11.73 3.24 9.65
CA GLY A 243 -11.19 4.52 9.20
C GLY A 243 -10.92 4.61 7.70
N ALA A 244 -11.19 3.56 6.90
CA ALA A 244 -11.20 3.69 5.45
C ALA A 244 -12.45 4.48 5.05
N PRO A 245 -12.31 5.64 4.38
CA PRO A 245 -13.44 6.47 4.00
C PRO A 245 -14.39 5.69 3.08
N ASP A 246 -15.68 5.64 3.42
CA ASP A 246 -16.69 5.18 2.47
C ASP A 246 -16.92 6.28 1.44
N VAL A 247 -17.20 5.88 0.20
CA VAL A 247 -17.43 6.84 -0.87
C VAL A 247 -18.92 7.20 -0.85
N ALA A 248 -19.24 8.41 -0.41
CA ALA A 248 -20.63 8.88 -0.31
C ALA A 248 -21.34 8.93 -1.68
N ALA A 249 -22.68 8.86 -1.66
CA ALA A 249 -23.53 8.91 -2.85
C ALA A 249 -23.29 10.15 -3.74
N PHE A 250 -22.80 11.25 -3.17
CA PHE A 250 -22.41 12.45 -3.93
C PHE A 250 -21.43 12.11 -5.07
N TYR A 251 -20.47 11.24 -4.77
CA TYR A 251 -19.37 10.88 -5.66
C TYR A 251 -19.74 9.84 -6.74
N ASP A 252 -20.98 9.38 -6.80
CA ASP A 252 -21.42 8.49 -7.87
C ASP A 252 -21.35 9.20 -9.21
N THR A 253 -20.53 8.66 -10.10
CA THR A 253 -20.24 9.24 -11.41
C THR A 253 -21.47 9.10 -12.31
N PRO A 254 -21.92 10.18 -12.99
CA PRO A 254 -23.03 10.10 -13.92
C PRO A 254 -22.73 9.12 -15.07
N ALA A 255 -23.73 8.35 -15.49
CA ALA A 255 -23.58 7.39 -16.58
C ALA A 255 -23.20 8.04 -17.93
N LEU A 256 -23.56 9.31 -18.12
CA LEU A 256 -23.17 10.13 -19.26
C LEU A 256 -22.38 11.34 -18.74
N VAL A 257 -21.10 11.39 -19.12
CA VAL A 257 -20.20 12.52 -18.82
C VAL A 257 -20.19 13.46 -20.03
N PRO A 258 -20.60 14.74 -19.88
CA PRO A 258 -20.46 15.72 -20.95
C PRO A 258 -19.00 15.84 -21.42
N ALA A 259 -18.80 15.98 -22.73
CA ALA A 259 -17.45 16.08 -23.31
C ALA A 259 -16.78 17.43 -23.06
N GLU A 260 -17.56 18.47 -22.79
CA GLU A 260 -17.05 19.80 -22.47
C GLU A 260 -16.40 19.79 -21.08
N PRO A 261 -15.12 20.19 -20.94
CA PRO A 261 -14.44 20.24 -19.66
C PRO A 261 -14.86 21.45 -18.82
N GLY A 262 -14.81 21.32 -17.49
CA GLY A 262 -15.12 22.40 -16.54
C GLY A 262 -16.61 22.66 -16.30
N VAL A 263 -17.49 21.76 -16.73
CA VAL A 263 -18.94 21.87 -16.52
C VAL A 263 -19.29 21.41 -15.11
N LEU A 264 -19.98 22.26 -14.35
CA LEU A 264 -20.53 21.92 -13.04
C LEU A 264 -21.70 20.93 -13.18
N LEU A 265 -21.61 19.77 -12.52
CA LEU A 265 -22.60 18.69 -12.58
C LEU A 265 -23.44 18.59 -11.30
N LYS A 266 -22.79 18.73 -10.15
CA LYS A 266 -23.44 18.66 -8.83
C LYS A 266 -22.77 19.64 -7.88
N SER A 267 -23.54 20.15 -6.93
CA SER A 267 -23.02 20.93 -5.80
C SER A 267 -23.85 20.66 -4.55
N GLU A 268 -23.21 20.64 -3.39
CA GLU A 268 -23.88 20.58 -2.09
C GLU A 268 -23.07 21.32 -1.01
N PRO A 269 -23.70 21.79 0.08
CA PRO A 269 -22.98 22.36 1.22
C PRO A 269 -21.95 21.38 1.80
N PHE A 270 -20.77 21.88 2.12
CA PHE A 270 -19.69 21.12 2.76
C PHE A 270 -19.41 21.69 4.15
N THR A 271 -19.34 20.83 5.17
CA THR A 271 -19.23 21.25 6.57
C THR A 271 -18.08 20.58 7.33
N THR A 272 -17.42 19.58 6.75
CA THR A 272 -16.34 18.83 7.41
C THR A 272 -15.12 19.73 7.60
N LEU A 273 -14.79 20.03 8.86
CA LEU A 273 -13.65 20.88 9.27
C LEU A 273 -13.55 22.22 8.54
N VAL A 274 -14.68 22.81 8.15
CA VAL A 274 -14.68 24.18 7.62
C VAL A 274 -14.34 25.16 8.75
N PRO A 275 -13.33 26.04 8.58
CA PRO A 275 -12.95 27.02 9.60
C PRO A 275 -14.11 27.95 9.99
N ALA A 276 -14.08 28.44 11.23
CA ALA A 276 -15.03 29.43 11.69
C ALA A 276 -14.95 30.71 10.83
N GLY A 277 -16.10 31.26 10.45
CA GLY A 277 -16.15 32.44 9.59
C GLY A 277 -15.97 32.12 8.09
N ALA A 278 -15.99 30.84 7.70
CA ALA A 278 -16.03 30.41 6.32
C ALA A 278 -17.27 29.53 6.05
N LYS A 279 -17.59 29.38 4.76
CA LYS A 279 -18.53 28.39 4.24
C LYS A 279 -17.92 27.70 3.04
N ALA A 280 -18.36 26.48 2.77
CA ALA A 280 -17.84 25.68 1.68
C ALA A 280 -18.93 24.87 0.98
N TRP A 281 -18.63 24.48 -0.26
CA TRP A 281 -19.43 23.59 -1.08
C TRP A 281 -18.55 22.50 -1.66
N ARG A 282 -19.09 21.29 -1.74
CA ARG A 282 -18.50 20.22 -2.51
C ARG A 282 -19.13 20.23 -3.89
N ILE A 283 -18.30 20.19 -4.93
CA ILE A 283 -18.73 20.20 -6.32
C ILE A 283 -18.24 18.96 -7.06
N MET A 284 -18.99 18.57 -8.08
CA MET A 284 -18.59 17.57 -9.08
C MET A 284 -18.61 18.25 -10.44
N TYR A 285 -17.56 18.03 -11.23
CA TYR A 285 -17.40 18.69 -12.52
C TYR A 285 -16.75 17.78 -13.56
N THR A 286 -16.94 18.09 -14.84
CA THR A 286 -16.28 17.40 -15.94
C THR A 286 -14.83 17.83 -16.07
N THR A 287 -13.96 16.90 -16.41
CA THR A 287 -12.58 17.19 -16.82
C THR A 287 -12.15 16.16 -17.87
N THR A 288 -10.88 16.18 -18.29
CA THR A 288 -10.37 15.23 -19.27
C THR A 288 -9.06 14.61 -18.80
N LEU A 289 -8.90 13.30 -19.01
CA LEU A 289 -7.64 12.61 -18.83
C LEU A 289 -6.69 12.89 -20.01
N ASP A 290 -5.49 12.31 -19.95
CA ASP A 290 -4.60 12.30 -21.10
C ASP A 290 -5.32 11.64 -22.31
N GLU A 291 -5.03 12.11 -23.52
CA GLU A 291 -5.77 11.78 -24.78
C GLU A 291 -7.17 12.40 -24.94
N GLY A 292 -7.63 13.24 -24.00
CA GLY A 292 -8.89 13.98 -24.15
C GLY A 292 -10.14 13.16 -23.83
N GLN A 293 -9.98 12.03 -23.13
CA GLN A 293 -11.10 11.22 -22.67
C GLN A 293 -11.87 11.98 -21.56
N PRO A 294 -13.17 12.25 -21.75
CA PRO A 294 -13.98 12.91 -20.72
C PRO A 294 -14.11 12.06 -19.47
N THR A 295 -13.97 12.69 -18.33
CA THR A 295 -14.16 12.09 -17.00
C THR A 295 -14.75 13.12 -16.04
N VAL A 296 -14.92 12.76 -14.78
CA VAL A 296 -15.36 13.68 -13.72
C VAL A 296 -14.33 13.73 -12.60
N ALA A 297 -14.34 14.85 -11.89
CA ALA A 297 -13.61 15.04 -10.65
C ALA A 297 -14.50 15.77 -9.65
N THR A 298 -14.09 15.80 -8.39
CA THR A 298 -14.73 16.58 -7.34
C THR A 298 -13.78 17.65 -6.80
N ALA A 299 -14.33 18.67 -6.16
CA ALA A 299 -13.57 19.71 -5.50
C ALA A 299 -14.34 20.26 -4.30
N VAL A 300 -13.63 20.92 -3.38
CA VAL A 300 -14.23 21.80 -2.37
C VAL A 300 -13.95 23.24 -2.76
N VAL A 301 -15.00 24.06 -2.76
CA VAL A 301 -14.93 25.51 -2.91
C VAL A 301 -15.23 26.14 -1.57
N LEU A 302 -14.32 26.95 -1.04
CA LEU A 302 -14.44 27.58 0.27
C LEU A 302 -14.30 29.10 0.13
N THR A 303 -15.13 29.84 0.86
CA THR A 303 -15.10 31.31 0.88
C THR A 303 -15.33 31.86 2.28
N SER A 304 -14.85 33.08 2.52
CA SER A 304 -15.04 33.82 3.77
C SER A 304 -16.46 34.37 3.89
N LEU A 305 -17.02 34.35 5.11
CA LEU A 305 -18.29 34.99 5.44
C LEU A 305 -18.18 36.51 5.63
N LYS A 306 -16.96 37.06 5.70
CA LYS A 306 -16.76 38.51 5.80
C LYS A 306 -17.33 39.20 4.56
N PRO A 307 -18.08 40.31 4.65
CA PRO A 307 -18.54 41.05 3.47
C PRO A 307 -17.37 41.40 2.54
N ALA A 308 -17.55 41.21 1.24
CA ALA A 308 -16.57 41.63 0.22
C ALA A 308 -16.98 42.98 -0.39
N ASN A 309 -15.99 43.77 -0.80
CA ASN A 309 -16.20 45.02 -1.52
C ASN A 309 -16.09 44.83 -3.05
N GLY A 310 -16.21 43.59 -3.54
CA GLY A 310 -16.09 43.20 -4.95
C GLY A 310 -15.68 41.73 -5.11
N PRO A 311 -15.30 41.31 -6.34
CA PRO A 311 -14.86 39.96 -6.63
C PRO A 311 -13.67 39.53 -5.77
N ARG A 312 -13.69 38.29 -5.29
CA ARG A 312 -12.67 37.71 -4.41
C ARG A 312 -11.54 37.04 -5.20
N PRO A 313 -10.26 37.31 -4.90
CA PRO A 313 -9.15 36.58 -5.49
C PRO A 313 -9.27 35.08 -5.26
N VAL A 314 -8.85 34.29 -6.25
CA VAL A 314 -8.96 32.83 -6.22
C VAL A 314 -7.59 32.19 -6.00
N ILE A 315 -7.50 31.32 -5.01
CA ILE A 315 -6.41 30.38 -4.84
C ILE A 315 -6.91 29.01 -5.27
N THR A 316 -6.32 28.43 -6.31
CA THR A 316 -6.56 27.03 -6.64
C THR A 316 -5.46 26.17 -6.06
N TRP A 317 -5.85 25.16 -5.27
CA TRP A 317 -4.95 24.27 -4.58
C TRP A 317 -4.85 22.93 -5.29
N ALA A 318 -3.65 22.62 -5.77
CA ALA A 318 -3.24 21.32 -6.23
C ALA A 318 -2.61 20.58 -5.04
N HIS A 319 -3.35 19.65 -4.45
CA HIS A 319 -2.95 18.98 -3.23
C HIS A 319 -1.82 17.97 -3.43
N GLY A 320 -1.01 17.77 -2.37
CA GLY A 320 -0.01 16.71 -2.28
C GLY A 320 -0.65 15.32 -2.17
N THR A 321 0.15 14.26 -2.12
CA THR A 321 -0.36 12.89 -2.17
C THR A 321 -1.29 12.53 -1.00
N THR A 322 -2.53 12.18 -1.32
CA THR A 322 -3.49 11.59 -0.37
C THR A 322 -3.64 10.07 -0.53
N GLY A 323 -3.27 9.53 -1.69
CA GLY A 323 -3.39 8.13 -2.05
C GLY A 323 -3.78 7.98 -3.52
N PHE A 324 -3.98 6.73 -3.96
CA PHE A 324 -4.34 6.40 -5.35
C PHE A 324 -5.80 5.91 -5.49
N ALA A 325 -6.36 5.32 -4.45
CA ALA A 325 -7.71 4.76 -4.50
C ALA A 325 -8.80 5.84 -4.50
N ARG A 326 -9.96 5.52 -5.08
CA ARG A 326 -11.16 6.37 -5.09
C ARG A 326 -11.51 6.96 -3.71
N ALA A 327 -11.38 6.18 -2.63
CA ALA A 327 -11.67 6.64 -1.28
C ALA A 327 -10.73 7.75 -0.75
N CYS A 328 -9.61 8.01 -1.43
CA CYS A 328 -8.56 8.92 -1.00
C CYS A 328 -8.72 10.36 -1.50
N ALA A 329 -9.87 10.72 -2.08
CA ALA A 329 -10.20 12.12 -2.34
C ALA A 329 -10.09 12.95 -1.06
N PRO A 330 -9.28 14.02 -1.01
CA PRO A 330 -9.21 14.91 0.15
C PRO A 330 -10.59 15.28 0.69
N SER A 331 -11.55 15.63 -0.17
CA SER A 331 -12.92 16.01 0.22
C SER A 331 -13.75 14.88 0.87
N ASN A 332 -13.26 13.64 0.82
CA ASN A 332 -13.85 12.47 1.47
C ASN A 332 -13.12 12.06 2.76
N LEU A 333 -11.94 12.62 3.02
CA LEU A 333 -11.13 12.29 4.20
C LEU A 333 -11.65 13.01 5.44
N SER A 334 -11.29 12.49 6.62
CA SER A 334 -11.67 13.06 7.91
C SER A 334 -11.06 14.44 8.15
N ASP A 335 -9.91 14.72 7.54
CA ASP A 335 -9.24 16.01 7.58
C ASP A 335 -8.99 16.53 6.15
N PRO A 336 -10.03 17.06 5.49
CA PRO A 336 -10.03 17.29 4.04
C PRO A 336 -9.05 18.36 3.60
N PHE A 337 -8.81 19.37 4.44
CA PHE A 337 -7.90 20.46 4.12
C PHE A 337 -6.44 20.08 4.42
N TRP A 338 -6.16 19.32 5.48
CA TRP A 338 -4.78 18.93 5.81
C TRP A 338 -4.27 17.69 5.06
N SER A 339 -5.13 16.74 4.66
CA SER A 339 -4.69 15.43 4.14
C SER A 339 -3.80 15.52 2.89
N GLY A 340 -3.86 16.63 2.15
CA GLY A 340 -2.98 16.95 1.02
C GLY A 340 -2.03 18.12 1.27
N ALA A 341 -1.75 18.43 2.54
CA ALA A 341 -0.81 19.43 3.03
C ALA A 341 -1.11 20.89 2.64
N LEU A 342 -2.39 21.30 2.60
CA LEU A 342 -2.76 22.71 2.36
C LEU A 342 -2.14 23.62 3.44
N PRO A 343 -1.28 24.58 3.06
CA PRO A 343 -0.80 25.58 4.00
C PRO A 343 -1.80 26.74 4.16
N ALA A 344 -1.67 27.47 5.26
CA ALA A 344 -2.24 28.80 5.44
C ALA A 344 -3.78 28.93 5.26
N LEU A 345 -4.55 27.89 5.63
CA LEU A 345 -6.01 27.89 5.48
C LEU A 345 -6.67 29.07 6.22
N ASP A 346 -6.23 29.37 7.44
CA ASP A 346 -6.79 30.46 8.25
C ASP A 346 -6.49 31.83 7.62
N GLU A 347 -5.32 32.00 7.01
CA GLU A 347 -4.92 33.22 6.31
C GLU A 347 -5.69 33.41 5.00
N ILE A 348 -5.95 32.33 4.24
CA ILE A 348 -6.85 32.36 3.07
C ILE A 348 -8.22 32.91 3.47
N VAL A 349 -8.82 32.37 4.54
CA VAL A 349 -10.12 32.83 5.06
C VAL A 349 -10.06 34.27 5.56
N THR A 350 -8.97 34.63 6.25
CA THR A 350 -8.79 35.95 6.85
C THR A 350 -8.63 37.03 5.81
N ASN A 351 -7.88 36.77 4.73
CA ASN A 351 -7.68 37.64 3.57
C ASN A 351 -8.90 37.70 2.66
N GLY A 352 -9.90 36.84 2.87
CA GLY A 352 -11.14 36.85 2.11
C GLY A 352 -11.01 36.26 0.71
N TRP A 353 -9.96 35.47 0.47
CA TRP A 353 -9.74 34.75 -0.78
C TRP A 353 -10.69 33.55 -0.89
N VAL A 354 -10.99 33.14 -2.13
CA VAL A 354 -11.71 31.90 -2.42
C VAL A 354 -10.69 30.79 -2.62
N LEU A 355 -10.89 29.68 -1.94
CA LEU A 355 -10.12 28.45 -2.14
C LEU A 355 -10.90 27.49 -3.03
N VAL A 356 -10.27 27.01 -4.10
CA VAL A 356 -10.77 25.92 -4.93
C VAL A 356 -9.77 24.76 -4.85
N THR A 357 -10.11 23.71 -4.12
CA THR A 357 -9.26 22.52 -3.96
C THR A 357 -9.87 21.34 -4.69
N THR A 358 -9.27 20.94 -5.81
CA THR A 358 -9.67 19.73 -6.54
C THR A 358 -9.29 18.47 -5.76
N ASP A 359 -10.00 17.37 -5.99
CA ASP A 359 -9.57 16.03 -5.59
C ASP A 359 -8.74 15.32 -6.69
N TYR A 360 -8.67 15.86 -7.91
CA TYR A 360 -8.27 15.18 -9.14
C TYR A 360 -9.25 14.09 -9.63
N ALA A 361 -9.25 13.85 -10.94
CA ALA A 361 -10.00 12.74 -11.53
C ALA A 361 -9.57 11.39 -10.91
N GLY A 362 -10.53 10.46 -10.75
CA GLY A 362 -10.29 9.12 -10.19
C GLY A 362 -10.15 9.08 -8.65
N LEU A 363 -9.99 10.22 -7.99
CA LEU A 363 -10.23 10.35 -6.55
C LEU A 363 -11.68 10.81 -6.32
N GLY A 364 -12.36 10.14 -5.40
CA GLY A 364 -13.79 10.30 -5.16
C GLY A 364 -14.64 9.65 -6.25
N THR A 365 -14.26 9.81 -7.50
CA THR A 365 -14.99 9.42 -8.72
C THR A 365 -14.49 8.12 -9.35
N GLU A 366 -15.21 7.58 -10.33
CA GLU A 366 -14.76 6.39 -11.07
C GLU A 366 -13.61 6.72 -12.02
N GLY A 367 -12.74 5.75 -12.28
CA GLY A 367 -11.58 5.88 -13.17
C GLY A 367 -10.24 5.84 -12.44
N THR A 368 -9.17 5.99 -13.22
CA THR A 368 -7.79 5.95 -12.71
C THR A 368 -7.34 7.33 -12.29
N GLN A 369 -6.78 7.43 -11.08
CA GLN A 369 -6.15 8.65 -10.60
C GLN A 369 -4.84 8.91 -11.37
N PRO A 370 -4.66 10.09 -11.99
CA PRO A 370 -3.48 10.40 -12.79
C PRO A 370 -2.26 10.74 -11.90
N TYR A 371 -1.84 9.84 -11.02
CA TYR A 371 -0.77 10.08 -10.04
C TYR A 371 0.56 10.42 -10.71
N LEU A 372 1.03 11.66 -10.51
CA LEU A 372 2.21 12.19 -11.20
C LEU A 372 2.08 12.08 -12.72
N ILE A 373 0.85 12.20 -13.24
CA ILE A 373 0.54 12.27 -14.67
C ILE A 373 0.00 13.66 -14.94
N GLY A 374 0.91 14.54 -15.38
CA GLY A 374 0.73 15.99 -15.29
C GLY A 374 -0.45 16.54 -16.08
N GLN A 375 -0.75 15.95 -17.24
CA GLN A 375 -1.92 16.33 -18.05
C GLN A 375 -3.23 16.17 -17.27
N GLY A 376 -3.47 15.00 -16.66
CA GLY A 376 -4.71 14.72 -15.95
C GLY A 376 -4.88 15.55 -14.68
N GLU A 377 -3.80 15.75 -13.93
CA GLU A 377 -3.82 16.57 -12.72
C GLU A 377 -4.03 18.06 -13.04
N ALA A 378 -3.29 18.61 -14.00
CA ALA A 378 -3.42 20.03 -14.38
C ALA A 378 -4.80 20.37 -14.97
N ARG A 379 -5.36 19.48 -15.80
CA ARG A 379 -6.71 19.68 -16.34
C ARG A 379 -7.76 19.63 -15.23
N SER A 380 -7.62 18.72 -14.28
CA SER A 380 -8.48 18.67 -13.09
C SER A 380 -8.42 19.98 -12.30
N VAL A 381 -7.22 20.57 -12.10
CA VAL A 381 -7.05 21.88 -11.43
C VAL A 381 -7.76 22.99 -12.21
N LEU A 382 -7.48 23.15 -13.51
CA LEU A 382 -8.05 24.20 -14.34
C LEU A 382 -9.58 24.11 -14.44
N ASP A 383 -10.11 22.91 -14.63
CA ASP A 383 -11.54 22.68 -14.77
C ASP A 383 -12.28 22.84 -13.44
N SER A 384 -11.62 22.62 -12.30
CA SER A 384 -12.19 22.92 -10.99
C SER A 384 -12.49 24.41 -10.83
N VAL A 385 -11.62 25.27 -11.37
CA VAL A 385 -11.79 26.73 -11.34
C VAL A 385 -12.94 27.15 -12.25
N ARG A 386 -13.05 26.56 -13.45
CA ARG A 386 -14.19 26.78 -14.36
C ARG A 386 -15.51 26.40 -13.70
N ALA A 387 -15.58 25.22 -13.10
CA ALA A 387 -16.78 24.74 -12.44
C ALA A 387 -17.13 25.55 -11.18
N ALA A 388 -16.13 25.98 -10.41
CA ALA A 388 -16.33 26.84 -9.25
C ALA A 388 -16.93 28.20 -9.65
N LYS A 389 -16.50 28.78 -10.78
CA LYS A 389 -17.09 30.02 -11.32
C LYS A 389 -18.55 29.85 -11.77
N ALA A 390 -18.98 28.62 -12.07
CA ALA A 390 -20.35 28.31 -12.42
C ALA A 390 -21.25 28.00 -11.21
N LEU A 391 -20.73 28.08 -9.97
CA LEU A 391 -21.55 27.96 -8.76
C LEU A 391 -22.48 29.16 -8.64
N ASP A 392 -23.72 28.96 -9.08
CA ASP A 392 -24.81 29.91 -8.88
C ASP A 392 -25.40 29.72 -7.49
N LEU A 393 -24.98 30.58 -6.55
CA LEU A 393 -25.49 30.60 -5.19
C LEU A 393 -26.50 31.75 -5.06
N GLU A 394 -27.66 31.47 -4.47
CA GLU A 394 -28.64 32.52 -4.20
C GLU A 394 -28.00 33.65 -3.37
N GLN A 395 -28.06 34.90 -3.86
CA GLN A 395 -27.66 36.15 -3.18
C GLN A 395 -26.14 36.43 -3.02
N ASP A 396 -25.44 36.78 -4.10
CA ASP A 396 -24.10 37.43 -4.08
C ASP A 396 -23.04 36.76 -3.17
N GLU A 397 -23.19 35.46 -2.92
CA GLU A 397 -22.45 34.75 -1.87
C GLU A 397 -21.01 34.37 -2.29
N LEU A 398 -20.76 34.30 -3.60
CA LEU A 398 -19.49 33.88 -4.18
C LEU A 398 -19.24 34.61 -5.52
N GLU A 399 -18.83 35.87 -5.45
CA GLU A 399 -18.28 36.57 -6.60
C GLU A 399 -16.76 36.31 -6.67
N MET A 400 -16.32 35.52 -7.64
CA MET A 400 -14.89 35.20 -7.85
C MET A 400 -14.26 36.20 -8.82
N ALA A 401 -13.06 36.66 -8.50
CA ALA A 401 -12.23 37.44 -9.43
C ALA A 401 -11.85 36.60 -10.66
N ALA A 402 -11.45 37.28 -11.73
CA ALA A 402 -10.99 36.61 -12.94
C ALA A 402 -9.67 35.89 -12.69
N GLU A 403 -8.78 36.55 -11.93
CA GLU A 403 -7.42 36.16 -11.59
C GLU A 403 -7.39 34.98 -10.61
N THR A 404 -6.50 34.04 -10.88
CA THR A 404 -6.28 32.85 -10.07
C THR A 404 -4.79 32.65 -9.83
N VAL A 405 -4.42 32.42 -8.57
CA VAL A 405 -3.06 31.97 -8.20
C VAL A 405 -3.11 30.48 -7.96
N VAL A 406 -2.21 29.74 -8.60
CA VAL A 406 -2.10 28.28 -8.45
C VAL A 406 -1.10 27.98 -7.35
N TRP A 407 -1.49 27.22 -6.35
CA TRP A 407 -0.60 26.70 -5.32
C TRP A 407 -0.55 25.17 -5.41
N GLY A 408 0.60 24.57 -5.15
CA GLY A 408 0.69 23.13 -4.98
C GLY A 408 1.91 22.65 -4.20
N HIS A 409 1.79 21.48 -3.56
CA HIS A 409 2.88 20.85 -2.79
C HIS A 409 3.13 19.40 -3.21
N SER A 410 4.40 18.95 -3.24
CA SER A 410 4.77 17.56 -3.54
C SER A 410 4.26 17.11 -4.93
N GLN A 411 3.44 16.06 -5.02
CA GLN A 411 2.65 15.72 -6.23
C GLN A 411 1.90 16.94 -6.77
N GLY A 412 1.17 17.64 -5.91
CA GLY A 412 0.45 18.86 -6.25
C GLY A 412 1.36 19.99 -6.71
N GLY A 413 2.62 20.02 -6.27
CA GLY A 413 3.62 20.95 -6.78
C GLY A 413 3.98 20.66 -8.24
N GLN A 414 4.06 19.39 -8.63
CA GLN A 414 4.22 19.01 -10.04
C GLN A 414 2.94 19.32 -10.83
N ALA A 415 1.76 19.04 -10.29
CA ALA A 415 0.49 19.43 -10.90
C ALA A 415 0.37 20.97 -11.07
N ALA A 416 0.85 21.77 -10.13
CA ALA A 416 0.87 23.24 -10.23
C ALA A 416 1.77 23.73 -11.37
N LEU A 417 2.96 23.13 -11.52
CA LEU A 417 3.87 23.42 -12.64
C LEU A 417 3.22 23.07 -13.99
N TRP A 418 2.59 21.89 -14.09
CA TRP A 418 1.83 21.50 -15.28
C TRP A 418 0.64 22.41 -15.55
N THR A 419 -0.08 22.83 -14.51
CA THR A 419 -1.21 23.78 -14.60
C THR A 419 -0.77 25.09 -15.24
N GLY A 420 0.34 25.66 -14.77
CA GLY A 420 0.91 26.89 -15.33
C GLY A 420 1.32 26.75 -16.80
N GLY A 421 1.91 25.62 -17.18
CA GLY A 421 2.38 25.39 -18.55
C GLY A 421 1.26 25.02 -19.53
N LEU A 422 0.22 24.33 -19.05
CA LEU A 422 -0.86 23.81 -19.88
C LEU A 422 -1.98 24.85 -20.10
N ALA A 423 -2.21 25.75 -19.14
CA ALA A 423 -3.30 26.73 -19.16
C ALA A 423 -3.43 27.51 -20.48
N PRO A 424 -2.36 28.03 -21.13
CA PRO A 424 -2.50 28.78 -22.38
C PRO A 424 -3.16 27.98 -23.52
N SER A 425 -2.93 26.67 -23.56
CA SER A 425 -3.45 25.78 -24.60
C SER A 425 -4.79 25.12 -24.25
N TYR A 426 -5.04 24.83 -22.97
CA TYR A 426 -6.20 24.06 -22.51
C TYR A 426 -7.30 24.94 -21.90
N ALA A 427 -6.92 25.93 -21.11
CA ALA A 427 -7.83 26.82 -20.39
C ALA A 427 -7.43 28.30 -20.43
N PRO A 428 -7.36 28.92 -21.62
CA PRO A 428 -6.99 30.33 -21.76
C PRO A 428 -8.00 31.31 -21.13
N ASP A 429 -9.20 30.82 -20.80
CA ASP A 429 -10.25 31.50 -20.05
C ASP A 429 -9.95 31.58 -18.54
N VAL A 430 -9.14 30.66 -18.00
CA VAL A 430 -8.65 30.72 -16.61
C VAL A 430 -7.44 31.66 -16.55
N LYS A 431 -7.62 32.84 -15.95
CA LYS A 431 -6.58 33.88 -15.88
C LYS A 431 -5.60 33.59 -14.74
N ILE A 432 -4.53 32.87 -15.03
CA ILE A 432 -3.46 32.63 -14.05
C ILE A 432 -2.62 33.90 -13.86
N SER A 433 -2.56 34.40 -12.63
CA SER A 433 -1.72 35.54 -12.25
C SER A 433 -0.38 35.12 -11.63
N GLY A 434 -0.27 33.87 -11.16
CA GLY A 434 0.99 33.30 -10.69
C GLY A 434 0.86 31.83 -10.31
N VAL A 435 2.01 31.15 -10.24
CA VAL A 435 2.12 29.74 -9.86
C VAL A 435 3.13 29.61 -8.72
N VAL A 436 2.75 28.93 -7.64
CA VAL A 436 3.63 28.57 -6.52
C VAL A 436 3.71 27.06 -6.40
N ALA A 437 4.92 26.52 -6.55
CA ALA A 437 5.21 25.09 -6.46
C ALA A 437 6.14 24.82 -5.26
N MET A 438 5.64 24.13 -4.25
CA MET A 438 6.34 23.88 -2.99
C MET A 438 6.80 22.42 -2.90
N ALA A 439 8.09 22.20 -2.68
CA ALA A 439 8.73 20.89 -2.75
C ALA A 439 8.19 20.03 -3.91
N PRO A 440 8.11 20.57 -5.14
CA PRO A 440 7.37 19.90 -6.20
C PRO A 440 8.07 18.62 -6.64
N ALA A 441 7.31 17.63 -7.08
CA ALA A 441 7.85 16.50 -7.85
C ALA A 441 8.29 16.95 -9.27
N GLY A 442 9.10 18.01 -9.36
CA GLY A 442 9.49 18.70 -10.59
C GLY A 442 10.36 17.86 -11.51
N ASP A 443 10.97 16.80 -11.00
CA ASP A 443 11.62 15.75 -11.78
C ASP A 443 11.01 14.39 -11.39
N ALA A 444 10.04 13.91 -12.17
CA ALA A 444 9.33 12.68 -11.87
C ALA A 444 10.25 11.44 -11.98
N ILE A 445 11.17 11.43 -12.95
CA ILE A 445 12.15 10.34 -13.09
C ILE A 445 13.18 10.36 -11.96
N GLY A 446 13.69 11.54 -11.58
CA GLY A 446 14.59 11.70 -10.45
C GLY A 446 13.95 11.28 -9.12
N LEU A 447 12.70 11.66 -8.89
CA LEU A 447 11.91 11.26 -7.72
C LEU A 447 11.78 9.74 -7.63
N VAL A 448 11.31 9.08 -8.70
CA VAL A 448 11.11 7.62 -8.71
C VAL A 448 12.43 6.87 -8.62
N GLY A 449 13.49 7.38 -9.24
CA GLY A 449 14.85 6.85 -9.13
C GLY A 449 15.39 6.90 -7.68
N ASN A 450 14.94 7.87 -6.87
CA ASN A 450 15.33 7.98 -5.47
C ASN A 450 14.52 7.10 -4.52
N MET A 451 13.29 6.71 -4.86
CA MET A 451 12.41 5.94 -3.96
C MET A 451 13.07 4.69 -3.32
N PRO A 452 13.91 3.89 -4.02
CA PRO A 452 14.61 2.76 -3.39
C PRO A 452 15.58 3.13 -2.25
N ASN A 453 16.03 4.39 -2.17
CA ASN A 453 16.94 4.88 -1.13
C ASN A 453 16.21 5.53 0.05
N MET A 454 14.88 5.62 -0.01
CA MET A 454 14.05 6.30 0.98
C MET A 454 13.27 5.29 1.83
N ALA A 455 13.28 5.47 3.16
CA ALA A 455 12.39 4.73 4.04
C ALA A 455 10.92 5.08 3.76
N GLY A 456 10.11 4.08 3.43
CA GLY A 456 8.73 4.28 2.98
C GLY A 456 8.60 4.55 1.48
N GLY A 457 9.70 4.56 0.72
CA GLY A 457 9.69 4.82 -0.72
C GLY A 457 8.85 3.82 -1.51
N SER A 458 8.79 2.56 -1.07
CA SER A 458 7.92 1.54 -1.69
C SER A 458 6.43 1.89 -1.65
N LEU A 459 5.98 2.75 -0.73
CA LEU A 459 4.59 3.21 -0.68
C LEU A 459 4.29 4.14 -1.86
N PHE A 460 5.09 5.18 -2.06
CA PHE A 460 4.93 6.10 -3.19
C PHE A 460 5.17 5.39 -4.54
N ALA A 461 6.17 4.50 -4.58
CA ALA A 461 6.43 3.68 -5.76
C ALA A 461 5.24 2.78 -6.11
N SER A 462 4.41 2.39 -5.12
CA SER A 462 3.19 1.63 -5.38
C SER A 462 2.10 2.43 -6.07
N TYR A 463 1.96 3.72 -5.75
CA TYR A 463 1.05 4.62 -6.45
C TYR A 463 1.51 4.88 -7.88
N VAL A 464 2.81 5.12 -8.09
CA VAL A 464 3.39 5.25 -9.44
C VAL A 464 3.16 3.99 -10.26
N ALA A 465 3.48 2.82 -9.71
CA ALA A 465 3.34 1.56 -10.42
C ALA A 465 1.88 1.24 -10.79
N ALA A 466 0.92 1.62 -9.95
CA ALA A 466 -0.50 1.46 -10.24
C ALA A 466 -0.96 2.45 -11.32
N ALA A 467 -0.75 3.75 -11.10
CA ALA A 467 -1.20 4.79 -12.01
C ALA A 467 -0.61 4.68 -13.41
N TYR A 468 0.70 4.43 -13.52
CA TYR A 468 1.37 4.34 -14.82
C TYR A 468 1.00 3.06 -15.57
N ALA A 469 0.80 1.93 -14.88
CA ALA A 469 0.37 0.69 -15.53
C ALA A 469 -1.10 0.72 -15.96
N ASP A 470 -1.94 1.46 -15.23
CA ASP A 470 -3.36 1.63 -15.56
C ASP A 470 -3.58 2.70 -16.65
N THR A 471 -2.65 3.66 -16.79
CA THR A 471 -2.75 4.76 -17.78
C THR A 471 -2.02 4.43 -19.09
N TYR A 472 -0.83 3.85 -19.03
CA TYR A 472 0.02 3.65 -20.21
C TYR A 472 0.05 2.17 -20.62
N PRO A 473 -0.51 1.79 -21.80
CA PRO A 473 -0.57 0.40 -22.24
C PRO A 473 0.81 -0.26 -22.43
N ASP A 474 1.86 0.52 -22.67
CA ASP A 474 3.24 0.06 -22.82
C ASP A 474 3.97 -0.16 -21.47
N VAL A 475 3.36 0.23 -20.34
CA VAL A 475 3.90 0.02 -19.00
C VAL A 475 3.23 -1.19 -18.35
N SER A 476 3.95 -2.30 -18.25
CA SER A 476 3.46 -3.52 -17.58
C SER A 476 3.84 -3.55 -16.10
N PHE A 477 2.84 -3.56 -15.21
CA PHE A 477 3.02 -3.75 -13.77
C PHE A 477 3.89 -4.98 -13.42
N ASN A 478 3.65 -6.09 -14.10
CA ASN A 478 4.34 -7.36 -13.81
C ASN A 478 5.81 -7.35 -14.26
N ASP A 479 6.17 -6.49 -15.23
CA ASP A 479 7.53 -6.39 -15.75
C ASP A 479 8.41 -5.51 -14.85
N TYR A 480 7.80 -4.55 -14.16
CA TYR A 480 8.50 -3.63 -13.27
C TYR A 480 8.45 -4.06 -11.81
N ILE A 481 7.45 -4.82 -11.35
CA ILE A 481 7.32 -5.21 -9.94
C ILE A 481 7.72 -6.68 -9.73
N THR A 482 8.66 -6.89 -8.79
CA THR A 482 9.13 -8.23 -8.42
C THR A 482 7.98 -9.12 -7.99
N PRO A 483 7.96 -10.42 -8.37
CA PRO A 483 6.85 -11.32 -8.03
C PRO A 483 6.49 -11.35 -6.54
N ALA A 484 7.48 -11.23 -5.64
CA ALA A 484 7.27 -11.22 -4.19
C ALA A 484 6.62 -9.93 -3.67
N ALA A 485 6.80 -8.80 -4.35
CA ALA A 485 6.26 -7.51 -3.93
C ALA A 485 4.85 -7.21 -4.47
N ARG A 486 4.40 -7.90 -5.53
CA ARG A 486 3.15 -7.57 -6.26
C ARG A 486 1.92 -7.44 -5.37
N THR A 487 1.72 -8.35 -4.42
CA THR A 487 0.59 -8.28 -3.49
C THR A 487 0.70 -7.07 -2.57
N PHE A 488 1.88 -6.79 -2.02
CA PHE A 488 2.11 -5.61 -1.17
C PHE A 488 1.85 -4.32 -1.94
N VAL A 489 2.41 -4.19 -3.14
CA VAL A 489 2.24 -3.01 -4.00
C VAL A 489 0.76 -2.77 -4.29
N ARG A 490 0.01 -3.80 -4.71
CA ARG A 490 -1.43 -3.67 -4.96
C ARG A 490 -2.24 -3.32 -3.72
N GLN A 491 -1.88 -3.86 -2.56
CA GLN A 491 -2.61 -3.55 -1.32
C GLN A 491 -2.29 -2.14 -0.81
N MET A 492 -1.02 -1.72 -0.87
CA MET A 492 -0.61 -0.36 -0.51
C MET A 492 -1.30 0.67 -1.39
N SER A 493 -1.41 0.44 -2.71
CA SER A 493 -2.06 1.37 -3.63
C SER A 493 -3.56 1.55 -3.37
N THR A 494 -4.21 0.60 -2.68
CA THR A 494 -5.63 0.72 -2.28
C THR A 494 -5.87 1.49 -0.99
N ARG A 495 -4.82 1.92 -0.28
CA ARG A 495 -4.93 2.64 1.00
C ARG A 495 -4.50 4.09 0.83
N CYS A 496 -5.07 4.95 1.67
CA CYS A 496 -4.76 6.38 1.68
C CYS A 496 -3.55 6.68 2.60
N LEU A 497 -2.94 7.85 2.40
CA LEU A 497 -1.90 8.43 3.27
C LEU A 497 -2.46 9.11 4.52
N SER A 498 -3.78 9.14 4.70
CA SER A 498 -4.42 9.55 5.94
C SER A 498 -4.49 8.41 6.96
N GLU A 499 -4.57 8.78 8.24
CA GLU A 499 -4.85 7.82 9.30
C GLU A 499 -6.24 7.17 9.13
N PRO A 500 -6.43 5.94 9.62
CA PRO A 500 -5.42 5.06 10.24
C PRO A 500 -4.71 4.13 9.24
N GLY A 501 -5.13 4.12 7.96
CA GLY A 501 -4.66 3.18 6.94
C GLY A 501 -3.18 3.33 6.59
N VAL A 502 -2.65 4.56 6.64
CA VAL A 502 -1.25 4.87 6.35
C VAL A 502 -0.27 4.10 7.24
N LEU A 503 -0.62 3.83 8.51
CA LEU A 503 0.26 3.14 9.45
C LEU A 503 0.64 1.73 8.97
N VAL A 504 -0.34 0.98 8.47
CA VAL A 504 -0.11 -0.38 7.97
C VAL A 504 0.75 -0.36 6.72
N SER A 505 0.45 0.54 5.79
CA SER A 505 1.22 0.71 4.55
C SER A 505 2.65 1.14 4.85
N LEU A 506 2.87 2.09 5.76
CA LEU A 506 4.19 2.60 6.11
C LEU A 506 5.04 1.55 6.81
N ILE A 507 4.48 0.80 7.77
CA ILE A 507 5.19 -0.31 8.43
C ILE A 507 5.60 -1.37 7.40
N SER A 508 4.69 -1.72 6.48
CA SER A 508 4.95 -2.69 5.42
C SER A 508 6.03 -2.19 4.46
N ALA A 509 5.94 -0.94 4.02
CA ALA A 509 6.92 -0.31 3.14
C ALA A 509 8.31 -0.28 3.79
N ILE A 510 8.44 0.19 5.04
CA ILE A 510 9.71 0.21 5.77
C ILE A 510 10.30 -1.21 5.93
N ALA A 511 9.46 -2.21 6.19
CA ALA A 511 9.90 -3.60 6.31
C ALA A 511 10.41 -4.16 4.97
N ILE A 512 9.78 -3.76 3.86
CA ILE A 512 10.15 -4.14 2.50
C ILE A 512 11.45 -3.43 2.07
N ASP A 513 11.52 -2.11 2.25
CA ASP A 513 12.66 -1.27 1.83
C ASP A 513 13.98 -1.73 2.49
N LYS A 514 13.92 -2.24 3.73
CA LYS A 514 15.08 -2.82 4.44
C LYS A 514 15.55 -4.18 3.90
N ASP A 515 14.72 -4.88 3.13
CA ASP A 515 15.05 -6.18 2.54
C ASP A 515 15.61 -6.01 1.13
N LYS A 516 14.75 -5.56 0.20
CA LYS A 516 15.04 -5.38 -1.24
C LYS A 516 14.08 -4.36 -1.84
N THR A 517 14.50 -3.75 -2.96
CA THR A 517 13.61 -2.96 -3.81
C THR A 517 12.42 -3.79 -4.31
N ILE A 518 11.26 -3.14 -4.43
CA ILE A 518 10.08 -3.73 -5.07
C ILE A 518 10.23 -3.88 -6.58
N PHE A 519 11.16 -3.12 -7.19
CA PHE A 519 11.35 -3.08 -8.63
C PHE A 519 12.19 -4.27 -9.13
N ALA A 520 11.73 -4.92 -10.19
CA ALA A 520 12.39 -6.07 -10.83
C ALA A 520 13.53 -5.64 -11.78
N LYS A 521 13.47 -4.39 -12.26
CA LYS A 521 14.46 -3.72 -13.10
C LYS A 521 14.46 -2.23 -12.75
N ASP A 522 15.44 -1.49 -13.25
CA ASP A 522 15.55 -0.05 -13.00
C ASP A 522 14.26 0.69 -13.46
N PRO A 523 13.52 1.36 -12.53
CA PRO A 523 12.28 2.06 -12.87
C PRO A 523 12.50 3.31 -13.73
N THR A 524 13.73 3.81 -13.82
CA THR A 524 14.10 4.97 -14.65
C THR A 524 14.37 4.59 -16.12
N SER A 525 14.27 3.31 -16.45
CA SER A 525 14.56 2.74 -17.77
C SER A 525 13.33 2.14 -18.46
N GLY A 526 13.42 1.97 -19.78
CA GLY A 526 12.35 1.38 -20.60
C GLY A 526 11.06 2.21 -20.59
N PRO A 527 9.90 1.62 -20.95
CA PRO A 527 8.63 2.34 -21.05
C PRO A 527 8.29 3.19 -19.82
N LEU A 528 8.43 2.66 -18.59
CA LEU A 528 8.16 3.44 -17.38
C LEU A 528 9.05 4.68 -17.29
N GLY A 529 10.35 4.53 -17.55
CA GLY A 529 11.30 5.64 -17.54
C GLY A 529 11.01 6.70 -18.60
N GLU A 530 10.58 6.30 -19.79
CA GLU A 530 10.12 7.22 -20.84
C GLU A 530 8.88 8.00 -20.37
N ARG A 531 7.86 7.31 -19.85
CA ARG A 531 6.63 7.97 -19.36
C ARG A 531 6.90 8.89 -18.17
N LEU A 532 7.83 8.54 -17.28
CA LEU A 532 8.23 9.42 -16.19
C LEU A 532 8.88 10.71 -16.73
N ARG A 533 9.74 10.60 -17.76
CA ARG A 533 10.33 11.77 -18.42
C ARG A 533 9.30 12.64 -19.15
N GLU A 534 8.30 12.02 -19.79
CA GLU A 534 7.17 12.74 -20.40
C GLU A 534 6.35 13.52 -19.37
N ASN A 535 6.30 13.06 -18.11
CA ASN A 535 5.55 13.68 -17.02
C ASN A 535 6.37 14.62 -16.13
N THR A 536 7.64 14.85 -16.48
CA THR A 536 8.45 15.93 -15.91
C THR A 536 7.97 17.28 -16.51
N PRO A 537 7.52 18.25 -15.69
CA PRO A 537 6.97 19.52 -16.16
C PRO A 537 8.03 20.40 -16.86
N VAL A 538 8.16 20.27 -18.18
CA VAL A 538 9.12 21.07 -18.97
C VAL A 538 8.44 22.07 -19.92
N LEU A 539 7.11 22.18 -19.88
CA LEU A 539 6.38 23.18 -20.67
C LEU A 539 6.74 24.61 -20.22
N PRO A 540 6.91 25.58 -21.14
CA PRO A 540 7.06 26.98 -20.76
C PRO A 540 5.88 27.46 -19.93
N ILE A 541 6.14 28.10 -18.80
CA ILE A 541 5.11 28.69 -17.93
C ILE A 541 5.14 30.20 -18.16
N PRO A 542 4.18 30.79 -18.90
CA PRO A 542 4.20 32.21 -19.25
C PRO A 542 3.67 33.11 -18.12
N HIS A 543 3.70 32.63 -16.89
CA HIS A 543 3.20 33.28 -15.69
C HIS A 543 4.33 33.39 -14.67
N PRO A 544 4.27 34.39 -13.76
CA PRO A 544 5.17 34.43 -12.62
C PRO A 544 5.21 33.09 -11.87
N LEU A 545 6.41 32.56 -11.65
CA LEU A 545 6.63 31.26 -11.02
C LEU A 545 7.47 31.41 -9.77
N PHE A 546 7.01 30.86 -8.66
CA PHE A 546 7.77 30.72 -7.43
C PHE A 546 7.92 29.25 -7.05
N ILE A 547 9.16 28.79 -6.92
CA ILE A 547 9.49 27.44 -6.46
C ILE A 547 10.10 27.54 -5.07
N ALA A 548 9.51 26.82 -4.12
CA ALA A 548 9.99 26.72 -2.75
C ALA A 548 10.45 25.29 -2.46
N GLN A 549 11.56 25.12 -1.73
CA GLN A 549 12.11 23.79 -1.40
C GLN A 549 12.64 23.76 0.03
N GLY A 550 12.37 22.69 0.78
CA GLY A 550 13.08 22.42 2.04
C GLY A 550 14.46 21.88 1.74
N ASP A 551 15.52 22.42 2.35
CA ASP A 551 16.90 22.00 2.06
C ASP A 551 17.31 20.67 2.72
N ALA A 552 16.46 20.11 3.58
CA ALA A 552 16.63 18.82 4.24
C ALA A 552 15.58 17.79 3.79
N ASP A 553 14.97 18.00 2.62
CA ASP A 553 13.93 17.13 2.07
C ASP A 553 14.47 15.75 1.66
N PRO A 554 14.00 14.65 2.28
CA PRO A 554 14.47 13.30 1.96
C PRO A 554 13.71 12.64 0.79
N LEU A 555 12.59 13.22 0.35
CA LEU A 555 11.72 12.67 -0.69
C LEU A 555 12.01 13.34 -2.03
N VAL A 556 11.78 14.65 -2.11
CA VAL A 556 12.14 15.49 -3.26
C VAL A 556 13.51 16.07 -2.97
N ILE A 557 14.55 15.36 -3.41
CA ILE A 557 15.93 15.71 -3.02
C ILE A 557 16.28 17.11 -3.54
N PRO A 558 16.80 18.01 -2.69
CA PRO A 558 17.18 19.37 -3.08
C PRO A 558 18.12 19.44 -4.28
N SER A 559 19.11 18.53 -4.37
CA SER A 559 20.04 18.52 -5.52
C SER A 559 19.36 18.17 -6.85
N VAL A 560 18.32 17.33 -6.82
CA VAL A 560 17.52 17.00 -8.01
C VAL A 560 16.66 18.21 -8.40
N GLN A 561 16.08 18.87 -7.39
CA GLN A 561 15.29 20.08 -7.61
C GLN A 561 16.15 21.26 -8.12
N ASP A 562 17.37 21.43 -7.58
CA ASP A 562 18.35 22.42 -8.02
C ASP A 562 18.66 22.22 -9.52
N ALA A 563 18.92 20.97 -9.93
CA ALA A 563 19.19 20.64 -11.34
C ALA A 563 17.98 20.90 -12.26
N TYR A 564 16.77 20.58 -11.79
CA TYR A 564 15.54 20.92 -12.51
C TYR A 564 15.41 22.44 -12.69
N VAL A 565 15.56 23.22 -11.62
CA VAL A 565 15.47 24.69 -11.65
C VAL A 565 16.52 25.29 -12.59
N ALA A 566 17.77 24.84 -12.50
CA ALA A 566 18.84 25.27 -13.41
C ALA A 566 18.47 25.03 -14.88
N ALA A 567 17.98 23.83 -15.21
CA ALA A 567 17.54 23.51 -16.57
C ALA A 567 16.35 24.38 -17.04
N ARG A 568 15.43 24.75 -16.14
CA ARG A 568 14.34 25.69 -16.45
C ARG A 568 14.87 27.09 -16.73
N CYS A 569 15.78 27.60 -15.91
CA CYS A 569 16.43 28.90 -16.11
C CYS A 569 17.22 28.95 -17.42
N GLU A 570 17.98 27.90 -17.75
CA GLU A 570 18.69 27.78 -19.03
C GLU A 570 17.74 27.76 -20.24
N ALA A 571 16.54 27.19 -20.08
CA ALA A 571 15.48 27.22 -21.07
C ALA A 571 14.73 28.57 -21.16
N GLY A 572 15.16 29.59 -20.40
CA GLY A 572 14.58 30.94 -20.42
C GLY A 572 13.33 31.11 -19.57
N GLN A 573 13.03 30.19 -18.65
CA GLN A 573 11.92 30.34 -17.71
C GLN A 573 12.25 31.45 -16.70
N GLU A 574 11.38 32.44 -16.58
CA GLU A 574 11.43 33.37 -15.44
C GLU A 574 10.80 32.71 -14.20
N LEU A 575 11.56 32.61 -13.12
CA LEU A 575 11.10 32.05 -11.84
C LEU A 575 11.85 32.69 -10.66
N ASN A 576 11.24 32.61 -9.47
CA ASN A 576 11.95 32.75 -8.20
C ASN A 576 12.17 31.37 -7.59
N TYR A 577 13.37 31.11 -7.05
CA TYR A 577 13.65 29.86 -6.33
C TYR A 577 14.22 30.11 -4.94
N LYS A 578 13.54 29.58 -3.91
CA LYS A 578 13.96 29.75 -2.52
C LYS A 578 14.05 28.42 -1.78
N LYS A 579 15.21 28.17 -1.18
CA LYS A 579 15.43 27.06 -0.24
C LYS A 579 15.25 27.51 1.20
N TYR A 580 14.60 26.67 2.01
CA TYR A 580 14.30 26.93 3.41
C TYR A 580 15.14 26.03 4.31
N ALA A 581 16.03 26.67 5.09
CA ALA A 581 17.02 25.99 5.91
C ALA A 581 16.41 25.14 7.03
N GLY A 582 16.88 23.90 7.15
CA GLY A 582 16.46 22.93 8.16
C GLY A 582 15.03 22.42 7.99
N LYS A 583 14.39 22.69 6.85
CA LYS A 583 13.04 22.21 6.54
C LYS A 583 13.10 20.95 5.68
N ASP A 584 12.37 19.93 6.12
CA ASP A 584 12.12 18.71 5.36
C ASP A 584 10.88 18.84 4.45
N HIS A 585 10.48 17.74 3.82
CA HIS A 585 9.37 17.68 2.87
C HIS A 585 8.05 18.25 3.40
N MET A 586 7.72 18.00 4.67
CA MET A 586 6.43 18.40 5.27
C MET A 586 6.56 19.68 6.10
N SER A 587 7.63 19.81 6.87
CA SER A 587 7.87 20.97 7.74
C SER A 587 8.09 22.28 6.99
N VAL A 588 8.37 22.22 5.68
CA VAL A 588 8.42 23.39 4.80
C VAL A 588 7.05 24.03 4.61
N VAL A 589 5.95 23.27 4.62
CA VAL A 589 4.56 23.77 4.50
C VAL A 589 3.79 23.77 5.83
N SER A 590 4.34 23.18 6.89
CA SER A 590 3.72 23.15 8.21
C SER A 590 3.60 24.55 8.86
N PRO A 591 2.66 24.72 9.82
CA PRO A 591 2.57 25.93 10.64
C PRO A 591 3.91 26.35 11.26
N GLY A 592 4.21 27.64 11.19
CA GLY A 592 5.48 28.22 11.68
C GLY A 592 6.66 28.09 10.70
N SER A 593 6.45 27.57 9.49
CA SER A 593 7.45 27.66 8.42
C SER A 593 7.61 29.11 7.93
N PRO A 594 8.85 29.61 7.72
CA PRO A 594 9.07 30.92 7.09
C PRO A 594 8.47 31.03 5.69
N LEU A 595 8.29 29.90 4.99
CA LEU A 595 7.63 29.85 3.69
C LEU A 595 6.23 30.46 3.72
N LEU A 596 5.48 30.34 4.82
CA LEU A 596 4.09 30.82 4.85
C LEU A 596 4.01 32.33 4.66
N ALA A 597 4.94 33.09 5.24
CA ALA A 597 5.00 34.54 5.04
C ALA A 597 5.34 34.88 3.58
N ASP A 598 6.38 34.25 3.02
CA ASP A 598 6.77 34.47 1.61
C ASP A 598 5.65 34.08 0.64
N LEU A 599 4.95 32.96 0.91
CA LEU A 599 3.84 32.45 0.11
C LEU A 599 2.69 33.46 0.04
N LEU A 600 2.30 34.02 1.20
CA LEU A 600 1.21 34.97 1.30
C LEU A 600 1.57 36.32 0.67
N ASP A 601 2.77 36.84 0.95
CA ASP A 601 3.26 38.11 0.38
C ASP A 601 3.39 38.01 -1.14
N TRP A 602 4.02 36.94 -1.64
CA TRP A 602 4.17 36.72 -3.08
C TRP A 602 2.81 36.56 -3.78
N THR A 603 1.87 35.85 -3.15
CA THR A 603 0.51 35.69 -3.67
C THR A 603 -0.24 37.02 -3.73
N GLN A 604 -0.14 37.83 -2.69
CA GLN A 604 -0.76 39.16 -2.68
C GLN A 604 -0.16 40.05 -3.76
N ASP A 605 1.15 40.00 -4.01
CA ASP A 605 1.80 40.75 -5.09
C ASP A 605 1.27 40.37 -6.49
N ARG A 606 0.91 39.10 -6.70
CA ARG A 606 0.29 38.64 -7.96
C ARG A 606 -1.16 39.08 -8.08
N ILE A 607 -1.91 39.05 -6.98
CA ILE A 607 -3.28 39.57 -6.92
C ILE A 607 -3.30 41.08 -7.20
N ASP A 608 -2.34 41.82 -6.67
CA ASP A 608 -2.20 43.27 -6.85
C ASP A 608 -1.63 43.67 -8.21
N GLY A 609 -1.25 42.70 -9.05
CA GLY A 609 -0.67 42.95 -10.38
C GLY A 609 0.71 43.61 -10.35
N LYS A 610 1.49 43.42 -9.28
CA LYS A 610 2.84 43.99 -9.19
C LYS A 610 3.77 43.33 -10.20
N PRO A 611 4.70 44.10 -10.81
CA PRO A 611 5.72 43.56 -11.71
C PRO A 611 6.46 42.36 -11.10
N PHE A 612 6.78 41.39 -11.93
CA PHE A 612 7.54 40.19 -11.56
C PHE A 612 8.90 40.23 -12.24
N SER A 613 9.93 39.82 -11.49
CA SER A 613 11.27 39.57 -12.02
C SER A 613 11.79 38.28 -11.42
N GLY A 614 12.22 37.35 -12.27
CA GLY A 614 12.88 36.12 -11.84
C GLY A 614 14.27 36.37 -11.25
N ASP A 615 14.77 35.40 -10.48
CA ASP A 615 16.08 35.42 -9.84
C ASP A 615 17.07 34.40 -10.45
N CYS A 616 16.74 33.81 -11.62
CA CYS A 616 17.58 32.83 -12.31
C CYS A 616 19.06 33.25 -12.47
N ALA A 617 19.36 34.54 -12.61
CA ALA A 617 20.72 35.04 -12.73
C ALA A 617 21.52 35.00 -11.41
N ASP A 618 20.82 34.93 -10.27
CA ASP A 618 21.38 34.93 -8.92
C ASP A 618 21.41 33.52 -8.30
N LEU A 619 20.87 32.51 -9.00
CA LEU A 619 20.88 31.13 -8.56
C LEU A 619 22.26 30.48 -8.79
N PRO A 620 22.73 29.63 -7.85
CA PRO A 620 24.07 29.04 -7.88
C PRO A 620 24.30 28.00 -8.97
#